data_AF-A0A9P0K0U6-F1
#
_entry.id   AF-A0A9P0K0U6-F1
#
_cell.length_a   1.000
_cell.length_b   1.000
_cell.length_c   1.000
_cell.angle_alpha   90.00
_cell.angle_beta   90.00
_cell.angle_gamma   90.00
#
_symmetry.space_group_name_H-M   'P 1'
#
loop_
_entity.id
_entity.type
_entity.pdbx_description
1 polymer ?
#
loop_
_entity_poly.entity_id
_entity_poly.type
_entity_poly.pdbx_seq_one_letter_code
_entity_poly.pdbx_strand_id
1 'polypeptide(L)' 'MKECIPFRRFNGGVGRCAQAKQFGTTQGRWPKKSAEFLLQLLRNAESNADYSGLDVDRLIVEHIQVSQNIYFI' A
#
# COMPACT_ATOMS: atom_id res chain seq x y z
N MET A 1 -12.80 -8.05 -6.28
CA MET A 1 -11.59 -7.20 -6.12
C MET A 1 -11.73 -6.00 -7.06
N LYS A 2 -11.76 -4.78 -6.53
CA LYS A 2 -12.18 -3.59 -7.29
C LYS A 2 -11.03 -2.93 -8.04
N GLU A 3 -9.87 -2.79 -7.41
CA GLU A 3 -8.70 -2.14 -8.00
C GLU A 3 -7.44 -2.94 -7.66
N CYS A 4 -6.57 -3.17 -8.64
CA CYS A 4 -5.33 -3.90 -8.46
C CYS A 4 -4.18 -2.99 -8.04
N ILE A 5 -3.23 -3.52 -7.29
CA ILE A 5 -1.97 -2.85 -7.03
C ILE A 5 -1.02 -3.17 -8.20
N PRO A 6 -0.43 -2.15 -8.86
CA PRO A 6 0.52 -2.36 -9.95
C PRO A 6 1.86 -2.89 -9.42
N PHE A 7 2.38 -3.96 -10.02
CA PHE A 7 3.68 -4.54 -9.67
C PHE A 7 4.72 -4.03 -10.68
N ARG A 8 5.71 -3.25 -10.22
CA ARG A 8 6.71 -2.59 -11.10
C ARG A 8 8.14 -3.11 -10.95
N ARG A 9 8.65 -3.25 -9.72
CA ARG A 9 10.05 -3.68 -9.46
C ARG A 9 10.20 -5.19 -9.34
N PHE A 10 9.35 -5.82 -8.52
CA PHE A 10 9.37 -7.27 -8.28
C PHE A 10 8.16 -7.92 -8.96
N ASN A 11 8.23 -8.06 -10.28
CA ASN A 11 7.11 -8.47 -11.14
C ASN A 11 7.39 -9.74 -11.98
N GLY A 12 8.48 -10.47 -11.70
CA GLY A 12 8.76 -11.76 -12.32
C GLY A 12 7.63 -12.76 -12.05
N GLY A 13 7.07 -13.36 -13.11
CA GLY A 13 5.95 -14.31 -12.99
C GLY A 13 4.59 -13.69 -12.63
N VAL A 14 4.48 -12.37 -12.53
CA VAL A 14 3.18 -11.73 -12.25
C VAL A 14 2.34 -11.74 -13.53
N GLY A 15 1.17 -12.38 -13.46
CA GLY A 15 0.21 -12.41 -14.57
C GLY A 15 -0.36 -11.04 -14.91
N ARG A 16 -0.81 -10.88 -16.15
CA ARG A 16 -1.39 -9.63 -16.64
C ARG A 16 -2.78 -9.38 -16.05
N CYS A 17 -3.15 -8.12 -15.86
CA CYS A 17 -4.44 -7.70 -15.35
C CYS A 17 -4.94 -6.46 -16.11
N ALA A 18 -6.19 -6.45 -16.58
CA ALA A 18 -6.75 -5.32 -17.32
C ALA A 18 -6.83 -4.03 -16.48
N GLN A 19 -7.08 -4.16 -15.17
CA GLN A 19 -7.11 -3.03 -14.23
C GLN A 19 -5.76 -2.31 -14.13
N ALA A 20 -4.66 -3.01 -14.43
CA ALA A 20 -3.32 -2.43 -14.36
C ALA A 20 -3.10 -1.33 -15.41
N LYS A 21 -3.91 -1.31 -16.48
CA LYS A 21 -3.81 -0.36 -17.60
C LYS A 21 -3.86 1.10 -17.13
N GLN A 22 -4.69 1.44 -16.14
CA GLN A 22 -4.77 2.81 -15.61
C GLN A 22 -3.47 3.27 -14.93
N PHE A 23 -2.64 2.34 -14.47
CA PHE A 23 -1.36 2.61 -13.82
C PHE A 23 -0.18 2.54 -14.79
N GLY A 24 -0.43 2.44 -16.11
CA GLY A 24 0.60 2.38 -17.14
C GLY A 24 1.41 1.07 -17.15
N THR A 25 0.87 -0.01 -16.57
CA THR A 25 1.51 -1.34 -16.58
C THR A 25 0.50 -2.42 -16.99
N THR A 26 1.00 -3.58 -17.40
CA THR A 26 0.15 -4.73 -17.71
C THR A 26 0.01 -5.69 -16.54
N GLN A 27 0.83 -5.54 -15.49
CA GLN A 27 0.94 -6.50 -14.39
C GLN A 27 0.45 -5.91 -13.06
N GLY A 28 -0.42 -6.66 -12.39
CA GLY A 28 -0.99 -6.26 -11.10
C GLY A 28 -1.59 -7.44 -10.34
N ARG A 29 -1.72 -7.28 -9.01
CA ARG A 29 -2.29 -8.26 -8.08
C ARG A 29 -3.06 -7.57 -6.95
N TRP A 30 -3.69 -8.39 -6.11
CA TRP A 30 -4.45 -7.95 -4.93
C TRP A 30 -3.86 -8.60 -3.65
N PRO A 31 -2.71 -8.12 -3.15
CA PRO A 31 -2.07 -8.65 -1.95
C PRO A 31 -2.87 -8.32 -0.68
N LYS A 32 -3.83 -9.19 -0.33
CA LYS A 32 -4.76 -8.99 0.80
C LYS A 32 -4.03 -8.72 2.12
N LYS A 33 -3.10 -9.61 2.51
CA LYS A 33 -2.36 -9.51 3.78
C LYS A 33 -1.60 -8.19 3.89
N SER A 34 -0.83 -7.82 2.87
CA SER A 34 -0.05 -6.57 2.88
C SER A 34 -0.94 -5.33 2.93
N ALA A 35 -2.06 -5.33 2.20
CA ALA A 35 -3.01 -4.21 2.22
C ALA A 35 -3.68 -4.05 3.60
N GLU A 36 -4.01 -5.16 4.28
CA GLU A 36 -4.56 -5.13 5.64
C GLU A 36 -3.58 -4.51 6.64
N PHE A 37 -2.30 -4.88 6.59
CA PHE A 37 -1.28 -4.28 7.45
C PHE A 37 -1.09 -2.78 7.19
N LEU A 38 -1.04 -2.36 5.92
CA LEU A 38 -0.95 -0.92 5.58
C LEU A 38 -2.16 -0.15 6.09
N LEU A 39 -3.36 -0.71 5.99
CA LEU A 39 -4.58 -0.06 6.49
C LEU A 39 -4.55 0.09 8.02
N GLN A 40 -4.03 -0.90 8.75
CA GLN A 40 -3.86 -0.81 10.20
C GLN A 40 -2.88 0.29 10.58
N LEU A 41 -1.75 0.43 9.86
CA LEU A 41 -0.77 1.49 10.09
C LEU A 41 -1.37 2.88 9.84
N LEU A 42 -2.13 3.06 8.74
CA LEU A 42 -2.77 4.33 8.42
C LEU A 42 -3.81 4.73 9.48
N ARG A 43 -4.63 3.79 9.96
CA ARG A 43 -5.59 4.05 11.05
C ARG A 43 -4.89 4.46 12.35
N ASN A 44 -3.75 3.86 12.65
CA ASN A 44 -2.97 4.26 13.81
C ASN A 44 -2.39 5.68 13.64
N ALA A 45 -1.87 6.01 12.45
CA ALA A 45 -1.37 7.35 12.15
C ALA A 45 -2.49 8.41 12.24
N GLU A 46 -3.69 8.09 11.75
CA GLU A 46 -4.90 8.90 11.87
C GLU A 46 -5.26 9.16 13.35
N SER A 47 -5.30 8.11 14.18
CA SER A 47 -5.55 8.26 15.63
C SER A 47 -4.51 9.13 16.32
N ASN A 48 -3.23 9.04 15.93
CA ASN A 48 -2.17 9.87 16.49
C ASN A 48 -2.30 11.34 16.07
N ALA A 49 -2.77 11.60 14.84
CA ALA A 49 -2.98 12.95 14.33
C ALA A 49 -4.19 13.62 15.00
N ASP A 50 -5.29 12.89 15.18
CA ASP A 50 -6.47 13.33 15.93
C ASP A 50 -6.12 13.65 17.39
N TYR A 51 -5.36 12.75 18.04
CA TYR A 51 -4.83 12.99 19.39
C TYR A 51 -3.98 14.27 19.47
N SER A 52 -3.24 14.58 18.41
CA SER A 52 -2.41 15.80 18.32
C SER A 52 -3.19 17.05 17.93
N GLY A 53 -4.51 16.94 17.69
CA GLY A 53 -5.38 18.06 17.30
C GLY A 53 -5.18 18.54 15.87
N LEU A 54 -4.66 17.69 14.98
CA LEU A 54 -4.51 18.00 13.56
C LEU A 54 -5.82 17.79 12.80
N ASP A 55 -6.05 18.58 11.75
CA ASP A 55 -7.17 18.38 10.82
C ASP A 55 -6.89 17.16 9.92
N VAL A 56 -7.46 16.02 10.29
CA VAL A 56 -7.26 14.72 9.64
C VAL A 56 -7.63 14.75 8.15
N ASP A 57 -8.63 15.54 7.76
CA ASP A 57 -9.11 15.62 6.37
C ASP A 57 -8.11 16.29 5.43
N ARG A 58 -7.14 17.05 5.98
CA ARG A 58 -6.10 17.74 5.22
C ARG A 58 -4.75 17.02 5.24
N LEU A 59 -4.66 15.87 5.90
CA LEU A 59 -3.41 15.13 6.01
C LEU A 59 -3.07 14.42 4.70
N ILE A 60 -1.77 14.38 4.41
CA ILE A 60 -1.21 13.63 3.29
C ILE A 60 -0.11 12.69 3.79
N VAL A 61 0.05 11.54 3.14
CA VAL A 61 1.20 10.67 3.36
C VAL A 61 2.37 11.24 2.57
N GLU A 62 3.19 12.06 3.22
CA GLU A 62 4.37 12.68 2.59
C GLU A 62 5.50 11.67 2.34
N HIS A 63 5.74 10.79 3.32
CA HIS A 63 6.85 9.85 3.27
C HIS A 63 6.40 8.44 3.69
N ILE A 64 6.74 7.45 2.87
CA ILE A 64 6.55 6.03 3.17
C ILE A 64 7.83 5.26 2.82
N GLN A 65 8.26 4.41 3.73
CA GLN A 65 9.45 3.58 3.57
C GLN A 65 9.15 2.17 4.05
N VAL A 66 9.71 1.18 3.35
CA VAL A 66 9.56 -0.25 3.68
C VAL A 66 10.94 -0.88 3.74
N SER A 67 11.28 -1.42 4.90
CA SER A 67 12.53 -2.16 5.15
C SER A 67 12.26 -3.66 5.21
N GLN A 68 13.23 -4.45 4.75
CA GLN A 68 13.23 -5.89 5.04
C GLN A 68 13.55 -6.10 6.52
N ASN A 69 12.85 -7.03 7.16
CA ASN A 69 13.17 -7.43 8.52
C ASN A 69 14.09 -8.66 8.50
N ILE A 70 14.84 -8.85 9.58
CA ILE A 70 15.63 -10.06 9.80
C ILE A 70 14.69 -11.26 9.78
N TYR A 71 15.08 -12.28 9.02
CA TYR A 71 14.41 -13.57 9.03
C TYR A 71 14.84 -14.32 10.29
N PHE A 72 13.90 -14.57 11.20
CA PHE A 72 14.12 -15.56 12.25
C PHE A 72 13.94 -16.94 11.62
N ILE A 73 15.05 -17.69 11.56
CA ILE A 73 15.08 -19.12 11.29
C ILE A 73 14.62 -19.92 12.51
#